data_AF-A0A958FZ16-F1
#
_entry.id   AF-A0A958FZ16-F1
#
_cell.length_a   1.000
_cell.length_b   1.000
_cell.length_c   1.000
_cell.angle_alpha   90.00
_cell.angle_beta   90.00
_cell.angle_gamma   90.00
#
_symmetry.space_group_name_H-M   'P 1'
#
loop_
_entity.id
_entity.type
_entity.pdbx_description
1 polymer ?
#
loop_
_entity_poly.entity_id
_entity_poly.type
_entity_poly.pdbx_seq_one_letter_code
_entity_poly.pdbx_strand_id
1 'polypeptide(L)' 'MTTFKKWSDGGEIPAYQKTRPSEFENELPGEPLFLRGVQPTMYRGKLWTMRQYAGFGTAKETNQRYLQLLRAGQTGLSMA' A
#
# COMPACT_ATOMS: atom_id res chain seq x y z
N MET A 1 -18.13 -11.91 31.50
CA MET A 1 -17.76 -10.54 31.06
C MET A 1 -17.27 -10.64 29.63
N THR A 2 -18.01 -10.06 28.68
CA THR A 2 -17.70 -10.14 27.25
C THR A 2 -16.80 -8.95 26.88
N THR A 3 -15.53 -9.22 26.59
CA THR A 3 -14.58 -8.19 26.15
C THR A 3 -14.88 -7.81 24.70
N PHE A 4 -15.31 -6.58 24.45
CA PHE A 4 -15.50 -6.05 23.10
C PHE A 4 -14.14 -5.86 22.40
N LYS A 5 -14.06 -6.25 21.12
CA LYS A 5 -12.86 -6.06 20.31
C LYS A 5 -12.73 -4.57 19.98
N LYS A 6 -11.62 -3.97 20.40
CA LYS A 6 -11.28 -2.56 20.13
C LYS A 6 -10.10 -2.47 19.20
N TRP A 7 -10.02 -1.37 18.47
CA TRP A 7 -8.82 -0.95 17.77
C TRP A 7 -7.70 -0.63 18.76
N SER A 8 -6.45 -0.61 18.28
CA SER A 8 -5.27 -0.30 19.11
C SER A 8 -5.26 1.13 19.66
N ASP A 9 -6.00 2.03 19.00
CA ASP A 9 -6.23 3.42 19.43
C ASP A 9 -7.41 3.55 20.43
N GLY A 10 -8.04 2.44 20.80
CA GLY A 10 -9.16 2.39 21.73
C GLY A 10 -10.54 2.59 21.11
N GLY A 11 -10.62 2.83 19.79
CA GLY A 11 -11.90 2.90 19.08
C GLY A 11 -12.64 1.56 19.07
N GLU A 12 -13.97 1.61 19.03
CA GLU A 12 -14.78 0.39 18.94
C GLU A 12 -14.84 -0.13 17.49
N ILE A 13 -14.75 -1.46 17.30
CA ILE A 13 -14.90 -2.08 15.99
C ILE A 13 -16.40 -2.31 15.76
N PRO A 14 -17.05 -1.62 14.79
CA PRO A 14 -18.46 -1.81 14.53
C PRO A 14 -18.71 -3.22 13.97
N ALA A 15 -19.91 -3.74 14.23
CA ALA A 15 -20.36 -4.98 13.60
C ALA A 15 -20.45 -4.79 12.07
N TYR A 16 -20.03 -5.80 11.32
CA TYR A 16 -20.15 -5.78 9.87
C TYR A 16 -21.62 -5.69 9.44
N GLN A 17 -21.92 -4.75 8.56
CA GLN A 17 -23.22 -4.62 7.91
C GLN A 17 -23.09 -5.00 6.43
N LYS A 18 -23.99 -5.86 5.93
CA LYS A 18 -23.93 -6.34 4.55
C LYS A 18 -24.32 -5.25 3.53
N THR A 19 -25.14 -4.29 3.95
CA THR A 19 -25.62 -3.19 3.13
C THR A 19 -24.54 -2.12 2.99
N ARG A 20 -24.16 -1.81 1.75
CA ARG A 20 -23.33 -0.65 1.44
C ARG A 20 -24.21 0.60 1.32
N PRO A 21 -23.73 1.78 1.73
CA PRO A 21 -24.36 3.06 1.37
C PRO A 21 -24.53 3.22 -0.15
N SER A 22 -25.67 3.76 -0.59
CA SER A 22 -25.98 3.93 -2.02
C SER A 22 -25.03 4.89 -2.75
N GLU A 23 -24.44 5.85 -2.02
CA GLU A 23 -23.48 6.84 -2.53
C GLU A 23 -22.22 6.21 -3.17
N PHE A 24 -21.87 4.96 -2.84
CA PHE A 24 -20.69 4.24 -3.35
C PHE A 24 -21.02 3.02 -4.22
N GLU A 25 -22.27 2.90 -4.67
CA GLU A 25 -22.75 1.72 -5.39
C GLU A 25 -22.05 1.55 -6.74
N ASN A 26 -21.87 2.65 -7.47
CA ASN A 26 -21.34 2.67 -8.84
C ASN A 26 -19.94 3.28 -8.97
N GLU A 27 -19.21 3.44 -7.88
CA GLU A 27 -17.86 3.98 -7.95
C GLU A 27 -16.92 3.03 -8.71
N LEU A 28 -16.17 3.58 -9.66
CA LEU A 28 -15.13 2.87 -10.40
C LEU A 28 -13.72 3.37 -10.00
N PRO A 29 -12.70 2.49 -10.01
CA PRO A 29 -11.33 2.93 -9.81
C PRO A 29 -10.91 3.93 -10.90
N GLY A 30 -10.10 4.94 -10.53
CA GLY A 30 -9.66 5.99 -11.45
C GLY A 30 -10.65 7.14 -11.67
N GLU A 31 -11.81 7.12 -11.00
CA GLU A 31 -12.80 8.19 -11.02
C GLU A 31 -12.80 9.00 -9.71
N PRO A 32 -13.37 10.22 -9.69
CA PRO A 32 -13.41 11.06 -8.50
C PRO A 32 -13.94 10.36 -7.24
N LEU A 33 -13.41 10.81 -6.10
CA LEU A 33 -13.37 10.18 -4.76
C LEU A 33 -12.29 9.10 -4.61
N PHE A 34 -11.91 8.40 -5.69
CA PHE A 34 -10.75 7.49 -5.74
C PHE A 34 -10.68 6.45 -4.61
N LEU A 35 -11.80 6.09 -3.96
CA LEU A 35 -11.82 5.16 -2.81
C LEU A 35 -11.42 3.75 -3.25
N ARG A 36 -11.68 3.41 -4.52
CA ARG A 36 -11.29 2.13 -5.15
C ARG A 36 -9.91 2.14 -5.80
N GLY A 37 -9.22 3.28 -5.75
CA GLY A 37 -7.88 3.46 -6.29
C GLY A 37 -7.81 4.56 -7.35
N VAL A 38 -6.60 5.09 -7.53
CA VAL A 38 -6.32 6.27 -8.37
C VAL A 38 -6.23 5.92 -9.86
N GLN A 39 -5.98 4.66 -10.21
CA GLN A 39 -5.79 4.22 -11.60
C GLN A 39 -6.94 3.29 -12.05
N PRO A 40 -7.48 3.43 -13.27
CA PRO A 40 -8.60 2.59 -13.73
C PRO A 40 -8.34 1.09 -13.71
N THR A 41 -7.11 0.67 -14.02
CA THR A 41 -6.74 -0.76 -14.06
C THR A 41 -6.02 -1.24 -12.80
N MET A 42 -5.61 -0.31 -11.91
CA MET A 42 -4.78 -0.58 -10.73
C MET A 42 -3.68 -1.63 -11.02
N TYR A 43 -3.55 -2.63 -10.12
CA TYR A 43 -2.54 -3.69 -10.19
C TYR A 43 -2.78 -4.72 -11.30
N ARG A 44 -3.93 -4.69 -11.99
CA ARG A 44 -4.13 -5.48 -13.22
C ARG A 44 -3.36 -4.89 -14.39
N GLY A 45 -3.14 -3.57 -14.40
CA GLY A 45 -2.33 -2.88 -15.42
C GLY A 45 -0.85 -2.81 -15.03
N LYS A 46 -0.55 -2.36 -13.82
CA LYS A 46 0.83 -2.28 -13.31
C LYS A 46 0.86 -2.57 -11.82
N LEU A 47 1.69 -3.53 -11.42
CA LEU A 47 1.92 -3.83 -10.00
C LEU A 47 2.50 -2.60 -9.27
N TRP A 48 2.28 -2.56 -7.95
CA TRP A 48 2.96 -1.58 -7.13
C TRP A 48 4.48 -1.72 -7.29
N THR A 49 5.19 -0.61 -7.16
CA THR A 49 6.65 -0.64 -7.20
C THR A 49 7.12 -1.28 -5.92
N MET A 50 7.70 -2.49 -6.01
CA MET A 50 8.54 -3.00 -4.93
C MET A 50 9.64 -1.97 -4.77
N ARG A 51 9.85 -1.44 -3.55
CA ARG A 51 10.85 -0.41 -3.28
C ARG A 51 11.55 -0.67 -1.97
N GLN A 52 12.76 -1.22 -2.03
CA GLN A 52 13.54 -1.44 -0.82
C GLN A 52 14.13 -0.14 -0.32
N TYR A 53 13.91 0.14 0.96
CA TYR A 53 14.67 1.12 1.72
C TYR A 53 16.04 0.52 2.05
N ALA A 54 17.11 1.11 1.53
CA ALA A 54 18.46 0.61 1.73
C ALA A 54 19.48 1.76 1.70
N GLY A 55 20.54 1.62 2.47
CA GLY A 55 21.64 2.58 2.56
C GLY A 55 22.61 2.09 3.63
N PHE A 56 23.90 2.11 3.34
CA PHE A 56 24.94 1.63 4.26
C PHE A 56 26.17 2.52 4.16
N GLY A 57 26.61 3.06 5.31
CA GLY A 57 27.91 3.73 5.47
C GLY A 57 28.16 4.81 4.42
N THR A 58 28.96 4.46 3.42
CA THR A 58 29.37 5.36 2.34
C THR A 58 28.47 5.27 1.10
N ALA A 59 28.52 6.30 0.26
CA ALA A 59 27.82 6.32 -1.03
C ALA A 59 28.22 5.13 -1.94
N LYS A 60 29.48 4.68 -1.87
CA LYS A 60 29.99 3.57 -2.68
C LYS A 60 29.38 2.24 -2.26
N GLU A 61 29.29 1.98 -0.97
CA GLU A 61 28.68 0.76 -0.41
C GLU A 61 27.17 0.73 -0.70
N THR A 62 26.52 1.88 -0.55
CA THR A 62 25.10 2.05 -0.88
C THR A 62 24.83 1.79 -2.37
N ASN A 63 25.67 2.32 -3.27
CA ASN A 63 25.56 2.05 -4.71
C ASN A 63 25.75 0.57 -5.03
N GLN A 64 26.74 -0.09 -4.41
CA GLN A 64 26.96 -1.52 -4.59
C GLN A 64 25.73 -2.34 -4.15
N ARG A 65 25.10 -1.97 -3.02
CA ARG A 65 23.87 -2.59 -2.55
C ARG A 65 22.71 -2.39 -3.52
N TYR A 66 22.54 -1.19 -4.06
CA TYR A 66 21.51 -0.90 -5.05
C TYR A 66 21.66 -1.76 -6.31
N LEU A 67 22.88 -1.90 -6.82
CA LEU A 67 23.14 -2.75 -7.99
C LEU A 67 22.78 -4.23 -7.71
N GLN A 68 23.08 -4.73 -6.51
CA GLN A 68 22.66 -6.08 -6.09
C GLN A 68 21.14 -6.23 -6.07
N LEU A 69 20.43 -5.24 -5.53
CA LEU A 69 18.96 -5.24 -5.47
C LEU A 69 18.34 -5.23 -6.87
N LEU A 70 18.81 -4.34 -7.75
CA LEU A 70 18.34 -4.28 -9.13
C LEU A 70 18.54 -5.60 -9.87
N ARG A 71 19.71 -6.25 -9.70
CA ARG A 71 19.99 -7.58 -10.26
C ARG A 71 19.07 -8.67 -9.69
N ALA A 72 18.64 -8.53 -8.43
CA ALA A 72 17.69 -9.42 -7.79
C ALA A 72 16.22 -9.15 -8.17
N GLY A 73 15.96 -8.25 -9.12
CA GLY A 73 14.61 -7.97 -9.63
C GLY A 73 13.87 -6.88 -8.88
N GLN A 74 14.55 -6.07 -8.06
CA GLN A 74 13.91 -4.89 -7.48
C GLN A 74 13.59 -3.86 -8.56
N THR A 75 12.37 -3.34 -8.53
CA THR A 75 11.83 -2.34 -9.46
C THR A 75 11.92 -0.91 -8.93
N GLY A 76 12.33 -0.73 -7.67
CA GLY A 76 12.46 0.57 -7.03
C GLY A 76 13.47 0.56 -5.89
N LEU A 77 14.13 1.70 -5.70
CA LEU A 77 15.10 1.92 -4.63
C LEU A 77 14.67 3.16 -3.84
N SER A 78 14.84 3.12 -2.52
CA SER A 78 14.68 4.26 -1.62
C SER A 78 15.93 4.38 -0.77
N MET A 79 16.46 5.60 -0.68
CA MET A 79 17.66 5.91 0.09
C MET A 79 17.33 6.14 1.56
N ALA A 80 18.21 5.62 2.42
CA ALA A 80 18.19 5.83 3.86
C ALA A 80 19.05 7.01 4.32
#